data_AF-A0A327WH17-F1
#
_entry.id   AF-A0A327WH17-F1
#
_cell.length_a   1.000
_cell.length_b   1.000
_cell.length_c   1.000
_cell.angle_alpha   90.00
_cell.angle_beta   90.00
_cell.angle_gamma   90.00
#
_symmetry.space_group_name_H-M   'P 1'
#
loop_
_entity.id
_entity.type
_entity.pdbx_description
1 polymer ?
#
loop_
_entity_poly.entity_id
_entity_poly.type
_entity_poly.pdbx_seq_one_letter_code
_entity_poly.pdbx_strand_id
1 'polypeptide(L)'
;MTSRLFFLFILPLSLVWSISNGQCVVKNDYAGRLVTICNGYQPKAGFFMNRPDQSQTPKTTVYLGSPYLTFPVYEDGVLEVNHYQTSCKIAFNLVTHQVLCRFESDSIEHAVLPDAFRVGAQRFVRKSGPQGPPVYYKVLYAGKSKVLAQIKGTLQETKREAYRLEEFDGIYTRQERYLIELENKAPQAVTLSRKSVLRVLDHTSDPLPSTTLKNKLTVPELIEAVAAYDGFQ
;
A
#
# COMPACT_ATOMS: atom_id res chain seq x y z
N MET A 1 28.94 61.35 -1.42
CA MET A 1 29.36 60.24 -0.54
C MET A 1 28.25 59.20 -0.57
N THR A 2 28.48 58.10 -1.30
CA THR A 2 27.50 57.04 -1.56
C THR A 2 27.59 55.95 -0.50
N SER A 3 26.53 55.77 0.29
CA SER A 3 26.41 54.69 1.27
C SER A 3 25.95 53.40 0.59
N ARG A 4 26.73 52.33 0.71
CA ARG A 4 26.42 50.99 0.20
C ARG A 4 25.68 50.20 1.28
N LEU A 5 24.40 49.87 1.05
CA LEU A 5 23.71 48.82 1.80
C LEU A 5 24.10 47.46 1.21
N PHE A 6 24.75 46.64 2.04
CA PHE A 6 25.08 45.25 1.75
C PHE A 6 23.89 44.37 2.19
N PHE A 7 23.09 43.88 1.24
CA PHE A 7 22.03 42.89 1.51
C PHE A 7 22.64 41.48 1.46
N LEU A 8 22.78 40.85 2.62
CA LEU A 8 23.19 39.46 2.78
C LEU A 8 22.02 38.54 2.41
N PHE A 9 22.09 37.91 1.24
CA PHE A 9 21.18 36.84 0.82
C PHE A 9 21.58 35.53 1.53
N ILE A 10 20.83 35.15 2.56
CA ILE A 10 20.95 33.84 3.20
C ILE A 10 20.09 32.87 2.38
N LEU A 11 20.72 32.08 1.51
CA LEU A 11 20.09 30.94 0.82
C LEU A 11 19.87 29.81 1.84
N PRO A 12 18.62 29.36 2.10
CA PRO A 12 18.41 28.18 2.90
C PRO A 12 18.81 26.95 2.08
N LEU A 13 19.88 26.30 2.53
CA LEU A 13 20.39 25.03 2.02
C LEU A 13 19.30 23.96 2.23
N SER A 14 18.51 23.70 1.19
CA SER A 14 17.53 22.61 1.19
C SER A 14 18.27 21.29 1.35
N LEU A 15 18.10 20.65 2.52
CA LEU A 15 18.48 19.26 2.76
C LEU A 15 17.76 18.38 1.73
N VAL A 16 18.47 18.00 0.67
CA VAL A 16 18.06 16.92 -0.21
C VAL A 16 18.30 15.63 0.57
N TRP A 17 17.22 15.01 1.03
CA TRP A 17 17.27 13.69 1.65
C TRP A 17 17.63 12.69 0.55
N SER A 18 18.90 12.29 0.51
CA SER A 18 19.36 11.21 -0.36
C SER A 18 18.75 9.88 0.11
N ILE A 19 17.63 9.49 -0.49
CA ILE A 19 17.15 8.11 -0.39
C ILE A 19 18.13 7.25 -1.19
N SER A 20 18.86 6.37 -0.49
CA SER A 20 19.73 5.37 -1.10
C SER A 20 18.88 4.44 -1.98
N ASN A 21 18.92 4.64 -3.29
CA ASN A 21 18.22 3.84 -4.29
C ASN A 21 18.86 2.46 -4.42
N GLY A 22 18.49 1.52 -3.54
CA GLY A 22 18.73 0.11 -3.80
C GLY A 22 17.81 -0.36 -4.93
N GLN A 23 18.36 -0.99 -5.96
CA GLN A 23 17.55 -1.60 -7.02
C GLN A 23 16.97 -2.92 -6.48
N CYS A 24 15.65 -2.97 -6.32
CA CYS A 24 14.92 -4.17 -5.92
C CYS A 24 14.20 -4.80 -7.11
N VAL A 25 14.31 -6.12 -7.27
CA VAL A 25 13.65 -6.88 -8.33
C VAL A 25 12.82 -7.99 -7.72
N VAL A 26 11.57 -8.11 -8.16
CA VAL A 26 10.65 -9.17 -7.75
C VAL A 26 10.65 -10.26 -8.82
N LYS A 27 10.86 -11.51 -8.42
CA LYS A 27 10.84 -12.68 -9.32
C LYS A 27 10.46 -13.96 -8.60
N ASN A 28 10.20 -15.02 -9.34
CA ASN A 28 10.11 -16.36 -8.76
C ASN A 28 11.52 -16.96 -8.60
N ASP A 29 11.76 -17.63 -7.48
CA ASP A 29 12.97 -18.42 -7.26
C ASP A 29 12.90 -19.80 -7.94
N TYR A 30 13.94 -20.62 -7.78
CA TYR A 30 14.00 -21.97 -8.34
C TYR A 30 12.94 -22.92 -7.77
N ALA A 31 12.40 -22.62 -6.58
CA ALA A 31 11.33 -23.37 -5.94
C ALA A 31 9.93 -22.84 -6.30
N GLY A 32 9.84 -21.83 -7.20
CA GLY A 32 8.58 -21.20 -7.58
C GLY A 32 8.00 -20.25 -6.54
N ARG A 33 8.76 -19.90 -5.48
CA ARG A 33 8.36 -18.91 -4.47
C ARG A 33 8.63 -17.51 -4.98
N LEU A 34 7.70 -16.60 -4.73
CA LEU A 34 7.89 -15.19 -5.04
C LEU A 34 8.91 -14.57 -4.07
N VAL A 35 9.96 -13.94 -4.59
CA VAL A 35 11.02 -13.30 -3.80
C VAL A 35 11.31 -11.89 -4.31
N THR A 36 11.72 -11.01 -3.40
CA THR A 36 12.21 -9.67 -3.69
C THR A 36 13.69 -9.60 -3.35
N ILE A 37 14.52 -9.34 -4.35
CA ILE A 37 15.97 -9.22 -4.20
C ILE A 37 16.34 -7.76 -4.30
N CYS A 38 16.96 -7.21 -3.26
CA CYS A 38 17.42 -5.83 -3.22
C CYS A 38 18.95 -5.79 -3.19
N ASN A 39 19.54 -5.02 -4.10
CA ASN A 39 20.98 -4.73 -4.07
C ASN A 39 21.18 -3.35 -3.48
N GLY A 40 22.00 -3.26 -2.43
CA GLY A 40 22.33 -2.01 -1.79
C GLY A 40 23.74 -2.02 -1.20
N TYR A 41 24.13 -0.91 -0.61
CA TYR A 41 25.38 -0.78 0.12
C TYR A 41 25.07 -0.78 1.61
N GLN A 42 25.77 -1.62 2.38
CA GLN A 42 25.62 -1.52 3.83
C GLN A 42 26.30 -0.25 4.35
N PRO A 43 25.61 0.56 5.18
CA PRO A 43 26.28 1.62 5.91
C PRO A 43 27.34 1.00 6.82
N LYS A 44 28.52 1.61 6.86
CA LYS A 44 29.63 1.18 7.73
C LYS A 44 29.12 1.15 9.18
N ALA A 45 29.22 0.00 9.85
CA ALA A 45 28.89 -0.12 11.27
C ALA A 45 30.17 -0.47 12.06
N GLY A 46 30.51 0.31 13.08
CA GLY A 46 31.67 0.09 13.97
C GLY A 46 32.49 1.35 14.25
N PHE A 47 33.45 1.26 15.17
CA PHE A 47 34.29 2.38 15.65
C PHE A 47 35.20 3.03 14.58
N PHE A 48 35.28 2.47 13.36
CA PHE A 48 36.18 2.93 12.29
C PHE A 48 35.44 3.52 11.08
N MET A 49 34.35 4.28 11.30
CA MET A 49 33.56 4.90 10.23
C MET A 49 34.36 5.84 9.30
N ASN A 50 35.48 6.40 9.79
CA ASN A 50 36.26 7.42 9.09
C ASN A 50 37.45 6.89 8.29
N ARG A 51 37.58 5.57 8.08
CA ARG A 51 38.69 5.01 7.31
C ARG A 51 38.40 5.09 5.79
N PRO A 52 39.22 5.81 5.00
CA PRO A 52 39.01 6.00 3.55
C PRO A 52 39.33 4.75 2.72
N ASP A 53 40.02 3.76 3.29
CA ASP A 53 40.43 2.49 2.70
C ASP A 53 39.35 1.39 2.75
N GLN A 54 38.26 1.60 3.51
CA GLN A 54 37.14 0.66 3.57
C GLN A 54 36.03 1.10 2.60
N SER A 55 35.99 0.51 1.40
CA SER A 55 34.88 0.67 0.45
C SER A 55 33.59 0.08 1.02
N GLN A 56 32.44 0.70 0.72
CA GLN A 56 31.14 0.12 1.07
C GLN A 56 30.98 -1.24 0.39
N THR A 57 30.76 -2.30 1.17
CA THR A 57 30.56 -3.63 0.59
C THR A 57 29.15 -3.72 0.01
N PRO A 58 29.00 -4.10 -1.28
CA PRO A 58 27.68 -4.39 -1.84
C PRO A 58 27.07 -5.55 -1.05
N LYS A 59 25.83 -5.37 -0.58
CA LYS A 59 25.03 -6.40 0.07
C LYS A 59 23.77 -6.63 -0.75
N THR A 60 23.56 -7.90 -1.07
CA THR A 60 22.28 -8.37 -1.59
C THR A 60 21.44 -8.86 -0.42
N THR A 61 20.24 -8.31 -0.27
CA THR A 61 19.22 -8.84 0.65
C THR A 61 18.13 -9.54 -0.14
N VAL A 62 17.64 -10.65 0.40
CA VAL A 62 16.59 -11.46 -0.23
C VAL A 62 15.42 -11.58 0.72
N TYR A 63 14.26 -11.10 0.30
CA TYR A 63 13.01 -11.17 1.06
C TYR A 63 12.05 -12.16 0.41
N LEU A 64 11.35 -12.95 1.23
CA LEU A 64 10.26 -13.78 0.77
C LEU A 64 9.01 -12.91 0.54
N GLY A 65 8.34 -13.10 -0.61
CA GLY A 65 7.17 -12.32 -1.02
C GLY A 65 7.50 -11.05 -1.80
N SER A 66 6.50 -10.17 -1.93
CA SER A 66 6.58 -8.92 -2.71
C SER A 66 5.91 -7.76 -1.97
N PRO A 67 6.47 -6.54 -2.03
CA PRO A 67 5.81 -5.35 -1.52
C PRO A 67 4.65 -4.88 -2.41
N TYR A 68 4.52 -5.39 -3.63
CA TYR A 68 3.51 -4.96 -4.60
C TYR A 68 2.21 -5.76 -4.47
N LEU A 69 1.10 -5.21 -4.97
CA LEU A 69 -0.22 -5.85 -5.01
C LEU A 69 -0.24 -7.13 -5.86
N THR A 70 0.37 -7.08 -7.04
CA THR A 70 0.30 -8.15 -8.05
C THR A 70 1.69 -8.69 -8.40
N PHE A 71 1.71 -9.84 -9.07
CA PHE A 71 2.88 -10.37 -9.76
C PHE A 71 2.42 -10.98 -11.09
N PRO A 72 2.92 -10.53 -12.26
CA PRO A 72 3.96 -9.50 -12.49
C PRO A 72 3.67 -8.14 -11.84
N VAL A 73 4.71 -7.40 -11.48
CA VAL A 73 4.59 -6.15 -10.69
C VAL A 73 3.81 -5.07 -11.43
N TYR A 74 4.02 -4.99 -12.75
CA TYR A 74 3.40 -4.03 -13.63
C TYR A 74 2.30 -4.72 -14.44
N GLU A 75 1.05 -4.35 -14.17
CA GLU A 75 -0.12 -4.84 -14.91
C GLU A 75 -0.86 -3.69 -15.59
N ASP A 76 -1.54 -3.99 -16.69
CA ASP A 76 -2.33 -2.98 -17.38
C ASP A 76 -3.47 -2.49 -16.48
N GLY A 77 -3.60 -1.17 -16.40
CA GLY A 77 -4.54 -0.52 -15.51
C GLY A 77 -4.95 0.86 -15.98
N VAL A 78 -5.87 1.45 -15.23
CA VAL A 78 -6.45 2.77 -15.52
C VAL A 78 -6.33 3.64 -14.28
N LEU A 79 -5.75 4.83 -14.44
CA LEU A 79 -5.75 5.88 -13.44
C LEU A 79 -6.94 6.80 -13.66
N GLU A 80 -7.49 7.34 -12.57
CA GLU A 80 -8.54 8.36 -12.59
C GLU A 80 -8.06 9.57 -11.80
N VAL A 81 -8.00 10.73 -12.45
CA VAL A 81 -7.58 12.00 -11.87
C VAL A 81 -8.54 13.08 -12.35
N ASN A 82 -9.24 13.76 -11.43
CA ASN A 82 -10.18 14.83 -11.78
C ASN A 82 -11.19 14.43 -12.89
N HIS A 83 -11.73 13.21 -12.81
CA HIS A 83 -12.63 12.60 -13.81
C HIS A 83 -12.01 12.23 -15.16
N TYR A 84 -10.72 12.50 -15.39
CA TYR A 84 -10.00 12.00 -16.56
C TYR A 84 -9.46 10.61 -16.29
N GLN A 85 -9.57 9.74 -17.30
CA GLN A 85 -9.02 8.39 -17.26
C GLN A 85 -7.77 8.30 -18.12
N THR A 86 -6.74 7.62 -17.62
CA THR A 86 -5.50 7.41 -18.36
C THR A 86 -5.00 5.99 -18.16
N SER A 87 -4.77 5.27 -19.26
CA SER A 87 -4.24 3.92 -19.23
C SER A 87 -2.74 3.92 -19.03
N CYS A 88 -2.25 3.02 -18.18
CA CYS A 88 -0.82 2.75 -18.04
C CYS A 88 -0.57 1.41 -17.37
N LYS A 89 0.70 0.96 -17.34
CA LYS A 89 1.08 -0.19 -16.52
C LYS A 89 1.25 0.27 -15.07
N ILE A 90 0.43 -0.26 -14.18
CA ILE A 90 0.37 0.14 -12.78
C ILE A 90 1.12 -0.88 -11.92
N ALA A 91 1.90 -0.37 -10.97
CA ALA A 91 2.42 -1.12 -9.84
C ALA A 91 2.00 -0.42 -8.54
N PHE A 92 1.23 -1.12 -7.70
CA PHE A 92 0.81 -0.58 -6.41
C PHE A 92 1.64 -1.18 -5.27
N ASN A 93 2.46 -0.36 -4.62
CA ASN A 93 3.28 -0.77 -3.49
C ASN A 93 2.45 -0.72 -2.20
N LEU A 94 2.19 -1.88 -1.60
CA LEU A 94 1.36 -2.04 -0.40
C LEU A 94 2.08 -1.62 0.88
N VAL A 95 3.41 -1.50 0.87
CA VAL A 95 4.22 -1.09 2.03
C VAL A 95 4.28 0.43 2.11
N THR A 96 4.56 1.09 0.99
CA THR A 96 4.66 2.56 0.92
C THR A 96 3.33 3.23 0.55
N HIS A 97 2.31 2.48 0.17
CA HIS A 97 1.03 2.97 -0.37
C HIS A 97 1.19 3.88 -1.60
N GLN A 98 2.26 3.70 -2.37
CA GLN A 98 2.52 4.46 -3.59
C GLN A 98 2.01 3.73 -4.83
N VAL A 99 1.41 4.50 -5.74
CA VAL A 99 1.00 4.02 -7.07
C VAL A 99 2.08 4.47 -8.06
N LEU A 100 2.71 3.51 -8.72
CA LEU A 100 3.67 3.74 -9.80
C LEU A 100 2.98 3.43 -11.13
N CYS A 101 3.31 4.23 -12.15
CA CYS A 101 2.71 4.13 -13.47
C CYS A 101 3.80 4.25 -14.53
N ARG A 102 3.76 3.34 -15.52
CA ARG A 102 4.58 3.41 -16.74
C ARG A 102 3.64 3.62 -17.93
N PHE A 103 3.71 4.80 -18.54
CA PHE A 103 2.88 5.15 -19.69
C PHE A 103 3.44 4.48 -20.95
N GLU A 104 2.59 4.19 -21.95
CA GLU A 104 3.07 3.52 -23.18
C GLU A 104 4.10 4.36 -23.95
N SER A 105 4.00 5.69 -23.86
CA SER A 105 4.91 6.62 -24.51
C SER A 105 6.26 6.77 -23.81
N ASP A 106 6.43 6.22 -22.60
CA ASP A 106 7.61 6.44 -21.77
C ASP A 106 8.03 5.18 -21.00
N SER A 107 9.31 4.80 -21.11
CA SER A 107 9.88 3.70 -20.33
C SER A 107 10.14 4.05 -18.86
N ILE A 108 9.94 5.31 -18.46
CA ILE A 108 10.20 5.81 -17.12
C ILE A 108 9.02 5.53 -16.18
N GLU A 109 9.34 5.22 -14.92
CA GLU A 109 8.37 5.06 -13.85
C GLU A 109 8.00 6.41 -13.24
N HIS A 110 6.70 6.67 -13.15
CA HIS A 110 6.15 7.88 -12.54
C HIS A 110 5.40 7.52 -11.26
N ALA A 111 5.79 8.13 -10.13
CA ALA A 111 5.02 8.05 -8.90
C ALA A 111 3.82 9.02 -8.99
N VAL A 112 2.62 8.46 -8.93
CA VAL A 112 1.36 9.19 -9.15
C VAL A 112 0.45 9.11 -7.93
N LEU A 113 -0.44 10.10 -7.80
CA LEU A 113 -1.42 10.20 -6.72
C LEU A 113 -2.83 10.34 -7.29
N PRO A 114 -3.38 9.30 -7.93
CA PRO A 114 -4.72 9.37 -8.52
C PRO A 114 -5.84 9.44 -7.47
N ASP A 115 -7.02 9.87 -7.88
CA ASP A 115 -8.24 9.81 -7.07
C ASP A 115 -8.76 8.37 -6.97
N ALA A 116 -8.65 7.62 -8.05
CA ALA A 116 -8.94 6.19 -8.10
C ALA A 116 -8.06 5.52 -9.15
N PHE A 117 -7.90 4.21 -9.06
CA PHE A 117 -7.27 3.43 -10.11
C PHE A 117 -7.84 2.03 -10.19
N ARG A 118 -7.60 1.36 -11.32
CA ARG A 118 -7.98 -0.03 -11.55
C ARG A 118 -6.78 -0.84 -11.99
N VAL A 119 -6.61 -2.02 -11.39
CA VAL A 119 -5.66 -3.04 -11.84
C VAL A 119 -6.45 -4.32 -12.04
N GLY A 120 -6.54 -4.78 -13.29
CA GLY A 120 -7.48 -5.83 -13.68
C GLY A 120 -8.93 -5.52 -13.26
N ALA A 121 -9.58 -6.45 -12.57
CA ALA A 121 -10.94 -6.29 -12.05
C ALA A 121 -11.01 -5.48 -10.74
N GLN A 122 -9.87 -5.13 -10.13
CA GLN A 122 -9.84 -4.50 -8.81
C GLN A 122 -9.82 -2.98 -8.94
N ARG A 123 -10.82 -2.31 -8.35
CA ARG A 123 -10.88 -0.84 -8.25
C ARG A 123 -10.40 -0.39 -6.88
N PHE A 124 -9.53 0.60 -6.86
CA PHE A 124 -9.02 1.25 -5.65
C PHE A 124 -9.43 2.72 -5.67
N VAL A 125 -9.87 3.23 -4.52
CA VAL A 125 -10.25 4.64 -4.35
C VAL A 125 -9.40 5.27 -3.25
N ARG A 126 -8.90 6.48 -3.51
CA ARG A 126 -8.17 7.27 -2.54
C ARG A 126 -9.15 7.84 -1.53
N LYS A 127 -8.84 7.68 -0.25
CA LYS A 127 -9.51 8.41 0.83
C LYS A 127 -8.46 9.03 1.73
N SER A 128 -8.64 10.30 2.04
CA SER A 128 -7.83 11.02 3.01
C SER A 128 -8.47 10.86 4.38
N GLY A 129 -7.69 10.39 5.35
CA GLY A 129 -8.09 10.46 6.75
C GLY A 129 -7.94 11.90 7.26
N PRO A 130 -8.55 12.24 8.42
CA PRO A 130 -8.45 13.59 8.98
C PRO A 130 -7.01 14.02 9.33
N GLN A 131 -6.08 13.08 9.58
CA GLN A 131 -4.69 13.38 9.99
C GLN A 131 -3.65 12.38 9.46
N GLY A 132 -3.82 11.85 8.24
CA GLY A 132 -2.89 10.85 7.71
C GLY A 132 -2.61 10.99 6.21
N PRO A 133 -1.54 10.35 5.71
CA PRO A 133 -1.32 10.25 4.27
C PRO A 133 -2.53 9.58 3.61
N PRO A 134 -2.84 9.91 2.36
CA PRO A 134 -3.95 9.30 1.64
C PRO A 134 -3.76 7.78 1.58
N VAL A 135 -4.84 7.05 1.80
CA VAL A 135 -4.86 5.59 1.75
C VAL A 135 -5.76 5.16 0.60
N TYR A 136 -5.33 4.15 -0.15
CA TYR A 136 -6.15 3.52 -1.18
C TYR A 136 -6.92 2.33 -0.61
N TYR A 137 -8.21 2.31 -0.87
CA TYR A 137 -9.12 1.24 -0.45
C TYR A 137 -9.62 0.51 -1.68
N LYS A 138 -9.51 -0.83 -1.68
CA LYS A 138 -10.15 -1.68 -2.68
C LYS A 138 -11.66 -1.60 -2.48
N VAL A 139 -12.39 -1.26 -3.53
CA VAL A 139 -13.86 -1.27 -3.53
C VAL A 139 -14.34 -2.69 -3.77
N LEU A 140 -15.07 -3.23 -2.79
CA LEU A 140 -15.69 -4.56 -2.88
C LEU A 140 -17.16 -4.49 -3.28
N TYR A 141 -17.84 -3.44 -2.83
CA TYR A 141 -19.24 -3.14 -3.17
C TYR A 141 -19.45 -1.62 -3.10
N ALA A 142 -20.28 -1.10 -4.01
CA ALA A 142 -20.61 0.32 -4.09
C ALA A 142 -22.09 0.53 -4.45
N GLY A 143 -22.94 0.60 -3.42
CA GLY A 143 -24.34 1.01 -3.50
C GLY A 143 -24.55 2.35 -2.78
N LYS A 144 -25.65 2.47 -2.02
CA LYS A 144 -25.87 3.59 -1.09
C LYS A 144 -24.80 3.54 0.02
N SER A 145 -24.52 2.33 0.50
CA SER A 145 -23.39 2.00 1.36
C SER A 145 -22.25 1.39 0.53
N LYS A 146 -21.02 1.46 1.04
CA LYS A 146 -19.84 0.87 0.40
C LYS A 146 -19.16 -0.14 1.30
N VAL A 147 -18.70 -1.24 0.71
CA VAL A 147 -17.79 -2.18 1.37
C VAL A 147 -16.40 -1.97 0.78
N LEU A 148 -15.45 -1.71 1.67
CA LEU A 148 -14.08 -1.37 1.32
C LEU A 148 -13.11 -2.35 1.98
N ALA A 149 -12.01 -2.65 1.32
CA ALA A 149 -10.88 -3.37 1.90
C ALA A 149 -9.62 -2.51 1.85
N GLN A 150 -9.01 -2.30 3.01
CA GLN A 150 -7.68 -1.73 3.12
C GLN A 150 -6.66 -2.88 3.09
N ILE A 151 -5.80 -2.88 2.08
CA ILE A 151 -4.71 -3.85 1.92
C ILE A 151 -3.41 -3.15 2.30
N LYS A 152 -2.67 -3.73 3.24
CA LYS A 152 -1.38 -3.20 3.71
C LYS A 152 -0.31 -4.29 3.67
N GLY A 153 0.87 -3.93 3.19
CA GLY A 153 2.07 -4.76 3.23
C GLY A 153 2.93 -4.38 4.44
N THR A 154 3.54 -5.38 5.07
CA THR A 154 4.54 -5.19 6.12
C THR A 154 5.74 -6.08 5.87
N LEU A 155 6.95 -5.54 6.02
CA LEU A 155 8.17 -6.32 6.02
C LEU A 155 8.50 -6.74 7.45
N GLN A 156 8.60 -8.04 7.68
CA GLN A 156 9.13 -8.61 8.91
C GLN A 156 10.56 -9.06 8.65
N GLU A 157 11.53 -8.28 9.12
CA GLU A 157 12.95 -8.62 8.98
C GLU A 157 13.32 -9.80 9.88
N THR A 158 14.04 -10.77 9.33
CA THR A 158 14.56 -11.88 10.12
C THR A 158 15.89 -11.47 10.74
N LYS A 159 16.01 -11.61 12.06
CA LYS A 159 17.27 -11.36 12.75
C LYS A 159 18.20 -12.54 12.47
N ARG A 160 19.19 -12.34 11.61
CA ARG A 160 20.23 -13.33 11.34
C ARG A 160 20.98 -13.67 12.63
N GLU A 161 20.67 -14.83 13.21
CA GLU A 161 21.49 -15.43 14.27
C GLU A 161 22.72 -16.08 13.63
N ALA A 162 23.90 -15.96 14.27
CA ALA A 162 25.18 -16.40 13.70
C ALA A 162 25.26 -17.90 13.34
N TYR A 163 24.30 -18.70 13.81
CA TYR A 163 24.24 -20.15 13.60
C TYR A 163 23.01 -20.62 12.82
N ARG A 164 22.15 -19.70 12.37
CA ARG A 164 20.99 -20.05 11.54
C ARG A 164 21.28 -19.72 10.08
N LEU A 165 21.24 -20.74 9.25
CA LEU A 165 21.20 -20.61 7.79
C LEU A 165 19.78 -20.25 7.39
N GLU A 166 19.35 -19.02 7.70
CA GLU A 166 18.10 -18.49 7.16
C GLU A 166 18.30 -18.11 5.70
N GLU A 167 17.47 -18.68 4.82
CA GLU A 167 17.52 -18.46 3.38
C GLU A 167 17.10 -17.01 2.99
N PHE A 168 16.35 -16.33 3.87
CA PHE A 168 15.75 -15.02 3.62
C PHE A 168 16.03 -14.03 4.76
N ASP A 169 16.31 -12.77 4.38
CA ASP A 169 16.51 -11.62 5.27
C ASP A 169 15.21 -11.08 5.88
N GLY A 170 14.06 -11.56 5.41
CA GLY A 170 12.75 -11.15 5.92
C GLY A 170 11.61 -11.64 5.04
N ILE A 171 10.39 -11.38 5.49
CA ILE A 171 9.16 -11.83 4.85
C ILE A 171 8.21 -10.65 4.69
N TYR A 172 7.73 -10.43 3.47
CA TYR A 172 6.60 -9.55 3.20
C TYR A 172 5.30 -10.27 3.54
N THR A 173 4.54 -9.67 4.45
CA THR A 173 3.22 -10.14 4.86
C THR A 173 2.17 -9.13 4.41
N ARG A 174 1.01 -9.64 3.99
CA ARG A 174 -0.14 -8.81 3.61
C ARG A 174 -1.21 -8.91 4.69
N GLN A 175 -1.78 -7.77 5.04
CA GLN A 175 -2.87 -7.65 5.99
C GLN A 175 -4.04 -6.96 5.29
N GLU A 176 -5.23 -7.52 5.46
CA GLU A 176 -6.46 -6.94 4.96
C GLU A 176 -7.37 -6.53 6.13
N ARG A 177 -7.98 -5.36 6.01
CA ARG A 177 -9.00 -4.88 6.94
C ARG A 177 -10.22 -4.45 6.14
N TYR A 178 -11.40 -4.86 6.59
CA TYR A 178 -12.66 -4.55 5.94
C TYR A 178 -13.32 -3.36 6.62
N LEU A 179 -13.96 -2.50 5.83
CA LEU A 179 -14.67 -1.33 6.30
C LEU A 179 -16.04 -1.24 5.62
N ILE A 180 -17.02 -0.73 6.35
CA ILE A 180 -18.32 -0.35 5.82
C ILE A 180 -18.42 1.18 5.91
N GLU A 181 -18.78 1.81 4.81
CA GLU A 181 -19.07 3.24 4.73
C GLU A 181 -20.56 3.39 4.44
N LEU A 182 -21.31 3.90 5.42
CA LEU A 182 -22.72 4.24 5.26
C LEU A 182 -22.88 5.64 4.66
N GLU A 183 -24.04 5.92 4.11
CA GLU A 183 -24.37 7.24 3.57
C GLU A 183 -24.12 8.34 4.62
N ASN A 184 -23.35 9.37 4.24
CA ASN A 184 -22.98 10.50 5.10
C ASN A 184 -22.24 10.14 6.42
N LYS A 185 -21.70 8.92 6.55
CA LYS A 185 -20.90 8.51 7.71
C LYS A 185 -19.47 8.14 7.29
N ALA A 186 -18.52 8.36 8.21
CA ALA A 186 -17.14 7.93 7.99
C ALA A 186 -17.02 6.40 7.91
N PRO A 187 -16.09 5.84 7.11
CA PRO A 187 -15.86 4.40 7.06
C PRO A 187 -15.52 3.81 8.43
N GLN A 188 -16.23 2.74 8.82
CA GLN A 188 -16.00 2.04 10.07
C GLN A 188 -15.40 0.66 9.83
N ALA A 189 -14.35 0.33 10.56
CA ALA A 189 -13.71 -0.98 10.47
C ALA A 189 -14.62 -2.08 11.03
N VAL A 190 -14.68 -3.19 10.31
CA VAL A 190 -15.46 -4.38 10.69
C VAL A 190 -14.60 -5.63 10.68
N THR A 191 -14.88 -6.53 11.60
CA THR A 191 -14.44 -7.92 11.50
C THR A 191 -15.48 -8.73 10.75
N LEU A 192 -15.08 -9.84 10.13
CA LEU A 192 -15.99 -10.77 9.44
C LEU A 192 -16.80 -11.60 10.46
N SER A 193 -17.56 -10.92 11.29
CA SER A 193 -18.44 -11.49 12.31
C SER A 193 -19.78 -10.76 12.30
N ARG A 194 -20.86 -11.51 12.52
CA ARG A 194 -22.23 -10.97 12.57
C ARG A 194 -22.34 -9.76 13.49
N LYS A 195 -21.83 -9.89 14.71
CA LYS A 195 -21.89 -8.83 15.73
C LYS A 195 -21.21 -7.54 15.27
N SER A 196 -20.05 -7.64 14.63
CA SER A 196 -19.33 -6.45 14.16
C SER A 196 -20.07 -5.76 13.02
N VAL A 197 -20.67 -6.52 12.10
CA VAL A 197 -21.40 -5.97 10.95
C VAL A 197 -22.70 -5.31 11.41
N LEU A 198 -23.53 -6.02 12.19
CA LEU A 198 -24.80 -5.48 12.68
C LEU A 198 -24.64 -4.20 13.50
N ARG A 199 -23.58 -4.13 14.31
CA ARG A 199 -23.24 -2.92 15.06
C ARG A 199 -23.00 -1.70 14.16
N VAL A 200 -22.36 -1.88 13.00
CA VAL A 200 -22.10 -0.77 12.07
C VAL A 200 -23.35 -0.40 11.27
N LEU A 201 -24.20 -1.37 10.97
CA LEU A 201 -25.47 -1.15 10.27
C LEU A 201 -26.57 -0.54 11.17
N ASP A 202 -26.24 -0.16 12.41
CA ASP A 202 -27.18 0.34 13.44
C ASP A 202 -28.39 -0.59 13.71
N HIS A 203 -28.28 -1.89 13.37
CA HIS A 203 -29.27 -2.91 13.71
C HIS A 203 -28.84 -3.61 14.99
N THR A 204 -29.37 -3.18 16.13
CA THR A 204 -28.99 -3.71 17.45
C THR A 204 -29.68 -5.00 17.86
N SER A 205 -30.65 -5.51 17.10
CA SER A 205 -31.34 -6.76 17.51
C SER A 205 -32.24 -7.40 16.45
N ASP A 206 -32.81 -6.62 15.52
CA ASP A 206 -33.72 -7.18 14.53
C ASP A 206 -33.00 -7.72 13.29
N PRO A 207 -33.34 -8.94 12.83
CA PRO A 207 -32.79 -9.48 11.61
C PRO A 207 -33.16 -8.58 10.44
N LEU A 208 -32.17 -8.17 9.65
CA LEU A 208 -32.39 -7.76 8.27
C LEU A 208 -33.35 -8.81 7.65
N PRO A 209 -34.54 -8.42 7.16
CA PRO A 209 -35.65 -9.35 6.93
C PRO A 209 -35.41 -10.42 5.84
N SER A 210 -34.20 -10.53 5.30
CA SER A 210 -33.85 -11.47 4.23
C SER A 210 -32.54 -12.24 4.45
N THR A 211 -31.74 -11.97 5.50
CA THR A 211 -30.40 -12.56 5.60
C THR A 211 -30.13 -13.15 6.99
N THR A 212 -30.20 -14.49 7.09
CA THR A 212 -29.74 -15.22 8.27
C THR A 212 -28.21 -15.17 8.34
N LEU A 213 -27.66 -14.07 8.86
CA LEU A 213 -26.22 -13.89 8.97
C LEU A 213 -25.62 -14.96 9.91
N LYS A 214 -24.60 -15.67 9.40
CA LYS A 214 -23.81 -16.62 10.18
C LYS A 214 -22.92 -15.89 11.18
N ASN A 215 -22.52 -16.56 12.25
CA ASN A 215 -21.66 -15.97 13.29
C ASN A 215 -20.30 -15.51 12.73
N LYS A 216 -19.69 -16.33 11.87
CA LYS A 216 -18.48 -16.01 11.10
C LYS A 216 -18.89 -15.83 9.65
N LEU A 217 -18.47 -14.71 9.06
CA LEU A 217 -18.83 -14.33 7.70
C LEU A 217 -17.65 -14.53 6.76
N THR A 218 -17.96 -14.75 5.49
CA THR A 218 -17.04 -14.60 4.37
C THR A 218 -17.17 -13.19 3.77
N VAL A 219 -16.24 -12.81 2.88
CA VAL A 219 -16.31 -11.51 2.19
C VAL A 219 -17.58 -11.38 1.31
N PRO A 220 -18.00 -12.41 0.55
CA PRO A 220 -19.28 -12.36 -0.18
C PRO A 220 -20.48 -12.17 0.75
N GLU A 221 -20.53 -12.90 1.88
CA GLU A 221 -21.63 -12.75 2.85
C GLU A 221 -21.65 -11.36 3.50
N LEU A 222 -20.49 -10.71 3.70
CA LEU A 222 -20.42 -9.31 4.12
C LEU A 222 -21.02 -8.37 3.07
N ILE A 223 -20.68 -8.59 1.80
CA ILE A 223 -21.21 -7.78 0.68
C ILE A 223 -22.72 -7.93 0.59
N GLU A 224 -23.23 -9.16 0.63
CA GLU A 224 -24.66 -9.47 0.60
C GLU A 224 -25.41 -8.81 1.77
N ALA A 225 -24.83 -8.84 2.98
CA ALA A 225 -25.43 -8.19 4.15
C ALA A 225 -25.62 -6.68 3.96
N VAL A 226 -24.61 -6.01 3.39
CA VAL A 226 -24.65 -4.56 3.14
C VAL A 226 -25.55 -4.23 1.95
N ALA A 227 -25.55 -5.05 0.91
CA ALA A 227 -26.46 -4.89 -0.22
C ALA A 227 -27.94 -5.07 0.19
N ALA A 228 -28.24 -6.02 1.08
CA ALA A 228 -29.56 -6.21 1.64
C ALA A 228 -30.02 -5.00 2.49
N TYR A 229 -29.10 -4.39 3.24
CA TYR A 229 -29.36 -3.15 3.98
C TYR A 229 -29.71 -1.98 3.06
N ASP A 230 -28.95 -1.80 1.98
CA ASP A 230 -29.20 -0.74 0.99
C ASP A 230 -30.58 -0.85 0.33
N GLY A 231 -31.06 -2.09 0.10
CA GLY A 231 -32.37 -2.37 -0.48
C GLY A 231 -33.54 -2.25 0.50
N PHE A 232 -33.26 -2.18 1.81
CA PHE A 232 -34.28 -1.99 2.84
C PHE A 232 -34.58 -0.51 3.13
N GLN A 233 -33.62 0.38 2.85
CA GLN A 233 -33.79 1.84 2.92
C GLN A 233 -34.43 2.42 1.67
#